data_AF-R7CBR7-F1
#
_entry.id   AF-R7CBR7-F1
#
_cell.length_a   1.000
_cell.length_b   1.000
_cell.length_c   1.000
_cell.angle_alpha   90.00
_cell.angle_beta   90.00
_cell.angle_gamma   90.00
#
_symmetry.space_group_name_H-M   'P 1'
#
loop_
_entity.id
_entity.type
_entity.pdbx_description
1 polymer ?
#
loop_
_entity_poly.entity_id
_entity_poly.type
_entity_poly.pdbx_seq_one_letter_code
_entity_poly.pdbx_strand_id
1 'polypeptide(L)'
;MHMLEQHMGQDHVSAQDQADENMAQLGNGVYLTKYKDEYLTVEMTSANQLTINPGSLLVNGRYCIIDTPEVLTVDNGSSGMTERDLVCVHWKEVEAEVQAASGDDTQTITKEEVDLVIVKGTPASSGATDPEISQDTIRSGVGEAWVPFARITKDGLTPSVALIVDRLVPESDFRDSIIQVEEVTVNENISPKSQVYILIPAKAGYEIFSCVLKITEATGSANAMLLSQPMSSNGNLFTRIYNTTDNTIGLSGTVICYFAKL
;
A
#
# COMPACT_ATOMS: atom_id res chain seq x y z
N MET A 1 27.09 14.91 0.92
CA MET A 1 26.09 15.47 -0.02
C MET A 1 26.69 15.32 -1.41
N HIS A 2 26.15 14.40 -2.19
CA HIS A 2 26.37 14.31 -3.63
C HIS A 2 25.01 14.51 -4.31
N MET A 3 25.02 15.03 -5.53
CA MET A 3 23.84 15.17 -6.37
C MET A 3 23.86 14.01 -7.36
N LEU A 4 22.74 13.29 -7.49
CA LEU A 4 22.66 12.08 -8.32
C LEU A 4 22.81 12.37 -9.82
N GLU A 5 22.44 13.57 -10.24
CA GLU A 5 22.49 14.01 -11.64
C GLU A 5 23.75 14.86 -11.95
N GLN A 6 24.68 14.98 -10.98
CA GLN A 6 25.86 15.80 -11.16
C GLN A 6 26.82 15.13 -12.15
N HIS A 7 27.20 15.85 -13.20
CA HIS A 7 28.15 15.32 -14.17
C HIS A 7 29.57 15.28 -13.59
N MET A 8 30.00 14.10 -13.12
CA MET A 8 31.37 13.85 -12.62
C MET A 8 32.30 13.21 -13.66
N GLY A 9 31.83 12.96 -14.88
CA GLY A 9 32.61 12.26 -15.90
C GLY A 9 32.92 10.79 -15.57
N GLN A 10 32.24 10.21 -14.57
CA GLN A 10 32.30 8.80 -14.17
C GLN A 10 30.92 8.30 -13.72
N ASP A 11 30.70 6.98 -13.77
CA ASP A 11 29.53 6.32 -13.19
C ASP A 11 29.52 6.56 -11.67
N HIS A 12 28.46 7.15 -11.15
CA HIS A 12 28.39 7.54 -9.74
C HIS A 12 27.02 7.34 -9.08
N VAL A 13 26.00 6.88 -9.83
CA VAL A 13 24.70 6.52 -9.28
C VAL A 13 24.76 5.06 -8.87
N SER A 14 24.69 4.80 -7.57
CA SER A 14 24.61 3.44 -7.04
C SER A 14 23.18 2.89 -7.11
N ALA A 15 23.04 1.56 -7.03
CA ALA A 15 21.72 0.93 -6.87
C ALA A 15 20.98 1.43 -5.61
N GLN A 16 21.74 1.79 -4.56
CA GLN A 16 21.17 2.38 -3.35
C GLN A 16 20.64 3.79 -3.59
N ASP A 17 21.35 4.62 -4.37
CA ASP A 17 20.89 5.96 -4.73
C ASP A 17 19.55 5.91 -5.48
N GLN A 18 19.43 5.00 -6.46
CA GLN A 18 18.17 4.80 -7.19
C GLN A 18 17.04 4.29 -6.30
N ALA A 19 17.36 3.37 -5.37
CA ALA A 19 16.38 2.89 -4.40
C ALA A 19 15.90 4.01 -3.46
N ASP A 20 16.81 4.87 -3.01
CA ASP A 20 16.49 6.02 -2.16
C ASP A 20 15.65 7.07 -2.91
N GLU A 21 15.94 7.33 -4.19
CA GLU A 21 15.10 8.16 -5.05
C GLU A 21 13.67 7.59 -5.17
N ASN A 22 13.55 6.30 -5.46
CA ASN A 22 12.25 5.63 -5.57
C ASN A 22 11.48 5.66 -4.25
N MET A 23 12.14 5.41 -3.11
CA MET A 23 11.50 5.48 -1.80
C MET A 23 11.07 6.90 -1.43
N ALA A 24 11.80 7.93 -1.86
CA ALA A 24 11.39 9.31 -1.64
C ALA A 24 10.09 9.65 -2.40
N GLN A 25 9.85 9.03 -3.54
CA GLN A 25 8.66 9.26 -4.37
C GLN A 25 7.47 8.37 -3.95
N LEU A 26 7.73 7.11 -3.59
CA LEU A 26 6.70 6.06 -3.45
C LEU A 26 6.55 5.55 -2.00
N GLY A 27 7.43 5.96 -1.10
CA GLY A 27 7.52 5.48 0.28
C GLY A 27 8.50 4.30 0.45
N ASN A 28 8.82 3.98 1.70
CA ASN A 28 9.86 3.01 2.08
C ASN A 28 9.35 1.57 2.28
N GLY A 29 8.06 1.32 2.02
CA GLY A 29 7.42 0.03 2.20
C GLY A 29 7.70 -1.00 1.10
N VAL A 30 6.85 -2.02 1.07
CA VAL A 30 6.81 -3.05 0.02
C VAL A 30 5.48 -2.92 -0.67
N TYR A 31 5.50 -2.82 -2.00
CA TYR A 31 4.29 -2.59 -2.77
C TYR A 31 4.20 -3.50 -3.98
N LEU A 32 2.99 -3.94 -4.31
CA LEU A 32 2.69 -4.50 -5.62
C LEU A 32 2.68 -3.36 -6.63
N THR A 33 3.45 -3.52 -7.70
CA THR A 33 3.46 -2.58 -8.82
C THR A 33 2.89 -3.26 -10.06
N LYS A 34 2.35 -2.45 -10.98
CA LYS A 34 1.87 -2.98 -12.25
C LYS A 34 3.06 -3.33 -13.15
N TYR A 35 3.04 -4.52 -13.71
CA TYR A 35 3.92 -4.95 -14.79
C TYR A 35 3.06 -5.41 -15.96
N LYS A 36 3.23 -4.79 -17.13
CA LYS A 36 2.36 -5.02 -18.31
C LYS A 36 0.86 -4.87 -17.98
N ASP A 37 0.54 -3.79 -17.27
CA ASP A 37 -0.81 -3.41 -16.81
C ASP A 37 -1.48 -4.33 -15.77
N GLU A 38 -0.79 -5.36 -15.29
CA GLU A 38 -1.31 -6.30 -14.30
C GLU A 38 -0.50 -6.27 -13.00
N TYR A 39 -1.16 -6.54 -11.87
CA TYR A 39 -0.48 -6.79 -10.60
C TYR A 39 -0.12 -8.27 -10.51
N LEU A 40 0.98 -8.56 -9.83
CA LEU A 40 1.35 -9.91 -9.43
C LEU A 40 0.19 -10.58 -8.68
N THR A 41 -0.02 -11.86 -8.96
CA THR A 41 -0.96 -12.72 -8.22
C THR A 41 -0.27 -13.94 -7.65
N VAL A 42 -0.81 -14.43 -6.54
CA VAL A 42 -0.34 -15.64 -5.85
C VAL A 42 -1.51 -16.60 -5.71
N GLU A 43 -1.27 -17.87 -5.98
CA GLU A 43 -2.30 -18.90 -5.91
C GLU A 43 -1.74 -20.24 -5.45
N MET A 44 -2.50 -20.93 -4.59
CA MET A 44 -2.22 -22.33 -4.29
C MET A 44 -2.74 -23.20 -5.43
N THR A 45 -1.87 -23.59 -6.37
CA THR A 45 -2.25 -24.47 -7.51
C THR A 45 -2.47 -25.92 -7.07
N SER A 46 -1.92 -26.30 -5.91
CA SER A 46 -2.27 -27.53 -5.20
C SER A 46 -2.05 -27.36 -3.71
N ALA A 47 -2.32 -28.39 -2.91
CA ALA A 47 -2.03 -28.37 -1.48
C ALA A 47 -0.53 -28.17 -1.16
N ASN A 48 0.36 -28.44 -2.11
CA ASN A 48 1.82 -28.40 -1.90
C ASN A 48 2.56 -27.52 -2.91
N GLN A 49 1.84 -26.74 -3.72
CA GLN A 49 2.43 -25.87 -4.72
C GLN A 49 1.78 -24.49 -4.65
N LEU A 50 2.62 -23.50 -4.41
CA LEU A 50 2.30 -22.09 -4.56
C LEU A 50 2.84 -21.63 -5.90
N THR A 51 2.00 -21.00 -6.71
CA THR A 51 2.42 -20.34 -7.95
C THR A 51 2.35 -18.84 -7.75
N ILE A 52 3.46 -18.17 -8.05
CA ILE A 52 3.55 -16.71 -8.16
C ILE A 52 3.57 -16.37 -9.64
N ASN A 53 2.50 -15.73 -10.11
CA ASN A 53 2.35 -15.35 -11.51
C ASN A 53 3.15 -14.09 -11.84
N PRO A 54 3.42 -13.84 -13.14
CA PRO A 54 4.16 -12.67 -13.57
C PRO A 54 3.63 -11.36 -13.01
N GLY A 55 4.55 -10.44 -12.72
CA GLY A 55 4.22 -9.18 -12.08
C GLY A 55 5.46 -8.54 -11.47
N SER A 56 5.26 -7.48 -10.68
CA SER A 56 6.38 -6.83 -10.01
C SER A 56 6.06 -6.39 -8.58
N LEU A 57 7.11 -6.35 -7.78
CA LEU A 57 7.14 -5.81 -6.42
C LEU A 57 8.13 -4.65 -6.40
N LEU A 58 7.80 -3.60 -5.64
CA LEU A 58 8.74 -2.57 -5.23
C LEU A 58 9.11 -2.86 -3.78
N VAL A 59 10.33 -3.36 -3.56
CA VAL A 59 10.86 -3.78 -2.26
C VAL A 59 11.87 -2.74 -1.79
N ASN A 60 11.51 -1.91 -0.81
CA ASN A 60 12.38 -0.84 -0.29
C ASN A 60 13.02 0.01 -1.41
N GLY A 61 12.23 0.40 -2.41
CA GLY A 61 12.67 1.20 -3.55
C GLY A 61 13.31 0.41 -4.70
N ARG A 62 13.47 -0.91 -4.58
CA ARG A 62 14.05 -1.78 -5.62
C ARG A 62 12.95 -2.57 -6.33
N TYR A 63 12.97 -2.58 -7.67
CA TYR A 63 12.03 -3.36 -8.45
C TYR A 63 12.46 -4.82 -8.53
N CYS A 64 11.58 -5.73 -8.11
CA CYS A 64 11.69 -7.16 -8.33
C CYS A 64 10.63 -7.57 -9.35
N ILE A 65 11.06 -8.04 -10.51
CA ILE A 65 10.16 -8.42 -11.61
C ILE A 65 10.18 -9.94 -11.74
N ILE A 66 8.99 -10.53 -11.81
CA ILE A 66 8.79 -11.94 -12.12
C ILE A 66 8.25 -12.00 -13.54
N ASP A 67 9.11 -12.40 -14.48
CA ASP A 67 8.77 -12.45 -15.91
C ASP A 67 7.97 -13.69 -16.28
N THR A 68 8.31 -14.82 -15.65
CA THR A 68 7.67 -16.12 -15.85
C THR A 68 7.15 -16.64 -14.51
N PRO A 69 6.00 -17.35 -14.49
CA PRO A 69 5.48 -17.89 -13.23
C PRO A 69 6.52 -18.72 -12.49
N GLU A 70 6.68 -18.45 -11.19
CA GLU A 70 7.55 -19.22 -10.30
C GLU A 70 6.71 -20.13 -9.41
N VAL A 71 7.18 -21.35 -9.17
CA VAL A 71 6.47 -22.35 -8.36
C VAL A 71 7.31 -22.72 -7.16
N LEU A 72 6.77 -22.48 -5.97
CA LEU A 72 7.39 -22.84 -4.70
C LEU A 72 6.71 -24.08 -4.11
N THR A 73 7.53 -24.96 -3.53
CA THR A 73 7.03 -26.14 -2.81
C THR A 73 6.55 -25.70 -1.43
N VAL A 74 5.30 -25.97 -1.12
CA VAL A 74 4.70 -25.72 0.20
C VAL A 74 4.65 -27.04 0.94
N ASP A 75 5.19 -27.05 2.17
CA ASP A 75 5.08 -28.23 3.01
C ASP A 75 3.67 -28.38 3.58
N ASN A 76 3.22 -29.63 3.65
CA ASN A 76 1.91 -29.98 4.19
C ASN A 76 1.73 -29.39 5.60
N GLY A 77 0.53 -28.88 5.86
CA GLY A 77 0.11 -28.55 7.22
C GLY A 77 -0.16 -29.81 8.05
N SER A 78 -0.50 -29.60 9.32
CA SER A 78 -0.78 -30.66 10.28
C SER A 78 -2.24 -30.65 10.71
N SER A 79 -2.91 -31.81 10.66
CA SER A 79 -4.32 -31.94 11.05
C SER A 79 -4.58 -31.41 12.47
N GLY A 80 -5.58 -30.53 12.62
CA GLY A 80 -5.94 -29.93 13.90
C GLY A 80 -5.00 -28.81 14.38
N MET A 81 -4.06 -28.36 13.54
CA MET A 81 -3.18 -27.22 13.80
C MET A 81 -3.37 -26.15 12.74
N THR A 82 -3.09 -24.92 13.14
CA THR A 82 -2.93 -23.76 12.25
C THR A 82 -1.46 -23.40 12.11
N GLU A 83 -1.03 -22.95 10.94
CA GLU A 83 0.35 -22.51 10.68
C GLU A 83 0.31 -21.35 9.68
N ARG A 84 1.23 -20.39 9.84
CA ARG A 84 1.37 -19.26 8.92
C ARG A 84 2.80 -19.20 8.42
N ASP A 85 2.97 -19.36 7.11
CA ASP A 85 4.26 -19.15 6.46
C ASP A 85 4.26 -17.80 5.74
N LEU A 86 5.45 -17.24 5.58
CA LEU A 86 5.66 -16.04 4.77
C LEU A 86 6.35 -16.39 3.48
N VAL A 87 5.83 -15.85 2.38
CA VAL A 87 6.52 -15.84 1.09
C VAL A 87 7.31 -14.55 1.03
N CYS A 88 8.62 -14.68 0.87
CA CYS A 88 9.56 -13.59 0.95
C CYS A 88 10.34 -13.44 -0.35
N VAL A 89 10.68 -12.21 -0.67
CA VAL A 89 11.84 -11.91 -1.52
C VAL A 89 13.08 -12.09 -0.65
N HIS A 90 13.88 -13.11 -0.94
CA HIS A 90 15.19 -13.30 -0.33
C HIS A 90 16.20 -12.54 -1.16
N TRP A 91 16.93 -11.64 -0.50
CA TRP A 91 18.03 -10.90 -1.10
C TRP A 91 19.29 -11.18 -0.30
N LYS A 92 20.42 -11.35 -0.98
CA LYS A 92 21.71 -11.56 -0.34
C LYS A 92 22.87 -11.02 -1.18
N GLU A 93 23.89 -10.56 -0.49
CA GLU A 93 25.21 -10.30 -1.07
C GLU A 93 26.00 -11.61 -1.11
N VAL A 94 26.63 -11.88 -2.25
CA VAL A 94 27.55 -13.00 -2.41
C VAL A 94 28.82 -12.54 -3.10
N GLU A 95 29.94 -13.14 -2.72
CA GLU A 95 31.21 -12.90 -3.38
C GLU A 95 31.26 -13.67 -4.71
N ALA A 96 31.76 -13.01 -5.74
CA ALA A 96 32.00 -13.60 -7.04
C ALA A 96 33.40 -13.22 -7.54
N GLU A 97 34.13 -14.21 -8.06
CA GLU A 97 35.36 -13.94 -8.78
C GLU A 97 35.03 -13.59 -10.23
N VAL A 98 35.49 -12.42 -10.68
CA VAL A 98 35.39 -11.98 -12.07
C VAL A 98 36.78 -11.68 -12.61
N GLN A 99 36.99 -11.90 -13.91
CA GLN A 99 38.25 -11.52 -14.54
C GLN A 99 38.41 -10.00 -14.46
N ALA A 100 39.56 -9.53 -13.99
CA ALA A 100 39.89 -8.11 -14.01
C ALA A 100 39.87 -7.59 -15.46
N ALA A 101 39.52 -6.32 -15.65
CA ALA A 101 39.43 -5.72 -16.98
C ALA A 101 40.74 -5.79 -17.79
N SER A 102 41.89 -5.96 -17.11
CA SER A 102 43.22 -6.17 -17.72
C SER A 102 43.46 -7.60 -18.19
N GLY A 103 42.58 -8.56 -17.92
CA GLY A 103 42.60 -9.92 -18.46
C GLY A 103 43.58 -10.90 -17.79
N ASP A 104 44.56 -10.42 -17.02
CA ASP A 104 45.61 -11.26 -16.43
C ASP A 104 45.40 -11.65 -14.95
N ASP A 105 44.36 -11.11 -14.31
CA ASP A 105 44.10 -11.33 -12.88
C ASP A 105 42.61 -11.54 -12.60
N THR A 106 42.30 -12.15 -11.46
CA THR A 106 40.93 -12.35 -10.96
C THR A 106 40.67 -11.38 -9.82
N GLN A 107 39.54 -10.69 -9.85
CA GLN A 107 39.09 -9.80 -8.78
C GLN A 107 37.85 -10.39 -8.11
N THR A 108 37.82 -10.38 -6.77
CA THR A 108 36.60 -10.66 -6.02
C THR A 108 35.74 -9.41 -6.00
N ILE A 109 34.49 -9.54 -6.43
CA ILE A 109 33.46 -8.51 -6.30
C ILE A 109 32.33 -9.02 -5.44
N THR A 110 31.58 -8.11 -4.83
CA THR A 110 30.29 -8.43 -4.23
C THR A 110 29.21 -8.27 -5.30
N LYS A 111 28.39 -9.31 -5.50
CA LYS A 111 27.17 -9.24 -6.33
C LYS A 111 25.95 -9.48 -5.44
N GLU A 112 24.80 -9.00 -5.91
CA GLU A 112 23.51 -9.23 -5.27
C GLU A 112 22.81 -10.41 -5.95
N GLU A 113 22.20 -11.30 -5.17
CA GLU A 113 21.30 -12.36 -5.64
C GLU A 113 19.91 -12.19 -5.03
N VAL A 114 18.88 -12.52 -5.82
CA VAL A 114 17.48 -12.43 -5.41
C VAL A 114 16.74 -13.69 -5.82
N ASP A 115 15.95 -14.25 -4.91
CA ASP A 115 15.07 -15.39 -5.14
C ASP A 115 13.80 -15.32 -4.29
N LEU A 116 12.80 -16.15 -4.62
CA LEU A 116 11.57 -16.29 -3.85
C LEU A 116 11.67 -17.50 -2.93
N VAL A 117 11.43 -17.28 -1.64
CA VAL A 117 11.50 -18.34 -0.62
C VAL A 117 10.28 -18.35 0.28
N ILE A 118 10.06 -19.48 0.96
CA ILE A 118 9.05 -19.61 2.00
C ILE A 118 9.76 -19.69 3.35
N VAL A 119 9.52 -18.70 4.21
CA VAL A 119 9.93 -18.74 5.61
C VAL A 119 8.81 -19.40 6.41
N LYS A 120 9.13 -20.51 7.05
CA LYS A 120 8.14 -21.31 7.76
C LYS A 120 7.76 -20.75 9.11
N GLY A 121 6.47 -20.80 9.40
CA GLY A 121 5.94 -20.57 10.74
C GLY A 121 6.07 -21.80 11.64
N THR A 122 5.57 -21.62 12.85
CA THR A 122 5.44 -22.71 13.83
C THR A 122 3.97 -23.14 13.91
N PRO A 123 3.64 -24.44 13.73
CA PRO A 123 2.28 -24.93 13.93
C PRO A 123 1.78 -24.69 15.35
N ALA A 124 0.55 -24.22 15.48
CA ALA A 124 -0.11 -23.97 16.76
C ALA A 124 -1.53 -24.54 16.75
N SER A 125 -2.00 -25.06 17.89
CA SER A 125 -3.36 -25.59 18.05
C SER A 125 -4.45 -24.53 17.87
N SER A 126 -4.11 -23.27 18.11
CA SER A 126 -4.89 -22.09 17.72
C SER A 126 -3.99 -20.85 17.71
N GLY A 127 -4.37 -19.83 16.95
CA GLY A 127 -3.71 -18.52 16.99
C GLY A 127 -2.29 -18.50 16.44
N ALA A 128 -1.98 -19.30 15.41
CA ALA A 128 -0.69 -19.24 14.74
C ALA A 128 -0.33 -17.81 14.31
N THR A 129 0.91 -17.42 14.57
CA THR A 129 1.49 -16.13 14.21
C THR A 129 2.46 -16.30 13.06
N ASP A 130 2.75 -15.19 12.39
CA ASP A 130 3.79 -15.20 11.36
C ASP A 130 5.17 -15.49 11.99
N PRO A 131 6.08 -16.13 11.25
CA PRO A 131 7.48 -16.24 11.67
C PRO A 131 8.12 -14.87 11.86
N GLU A 132 9.00 -14.78 12.84
CA GLU A 132 9.81 -13.59 13.06
C GLU A 132 10.90 -13.49 11.99
N ILE A 133 11.00 -12.32 11.36
CA ILE A 133 12.03 -11.99 10.38
C ILE A 133 12.97 -10.98 11.03
N SER A 134 14.25 -11.34 11.18
CA SER A 134 15.25 -10.48 11.82
C SER A 134 15.71 -9.32 10.94
N GLN A 135 15.70 -9.52 9.63
CA GLN A 135 16.10 -8.53 8.63
C GLN A 135 15.15 -8.57 7.45
N ASP A 136 14.30 -7.56 7.35
CA ASP A 136 13.19 -7.46 6.39
C ASP A 136 13.35 -6.28 5.42
N THR A 137 14.52 -5.65 5.43
CA THR A 137 14.79 -4.44 4.64
C THR A 137 16.08 -4.61 3.83
N ILE A 138 16.00 -4.34 2.53
CA ILE A 138 17.16 -4.33 1.63
C ILE A 138 17.75 -2.92 1.58
N ARG A 139 18.84 -2.70 2.32
CA ARG A 139 19.61 -1.44 2.29
C ARG A 139 21.11 -1.72 2.27
N SER A 140 21.88 -0.77 1.77
CA SER A 140 23.34 -0.78 1.85
C SER A 140 23.83 -1.12 3.27
N GLY A 141 24.74 -2.09 3.37
CA GLY A 141 25.30 -2.58 4.63
C GLY A 141 24.56 -3.78 5.24
N VAL A 142 23.44 -4.19 4.64
CA VAL A 142 22.79 -5.48 4.91
C VAL A 142 23.44 -6.52 4.01
N GLY A 143 23.84 -7.67 4.55
CA GLY A 143 24.38 -8.78 3.74
C GLY A 143 23.31 -9.77 3.28
N GLU A 144 22.17 -9.83 3.97
CA GLU A 144 21.09 -10.78 3.68
C GLU A 144 19.76 -10.30 4.30
N ALA A 145 18.64 -10.44 3.58
CA ALA A 145 17.32 -10.01 4.02
C ALA A 145 16.20 -10.89 3.45
N TRP A 146 15.10 -11.04 4.21
CA TRP A 146 13.89 -11.74 3.78
C TRP A 146 12.71 -10.80 3.87
N VAL A 147 12.22 -10.31 2.74
CA VAL A 147 11.15 -9.30 2.73
C VAL A 147 9.80 -9.95 2.41
N PRO A 148 8.87 -10.07 3.38
CA PRO A 148 7.62 -10.78 3.18
C PRO A 148 6.63 -9.96 2.33
N PHE A 149 5.93 -10.63 1.41
CA PHE A 149 4.90 -9.99 0.58
C PHE A 149 3.60 -10.80 0.44
N ALA A 150 3.64 -12.10 0.73
CA ALA A 150 2.44 -12.93 0.83
C ALA A 150 2.50 -13.84 2.07
N ARG A 151 1.33 -14.27 2.52
CA ARG A 151 1.16 -15.19 3.65
C ARG A 151 0.43 -16.44 3.19
N ILE A 152 1.00 -17.60 3.49
CA ILE A 152 0.32 -18.88 3.37
C ILE A 152 -0.28 -19.19 4.74
N THR A 153 -1.59 -19.41 4.79
CA THR A 153 -2.29 -19.88 6.00
C THR A 153 -2.70 -21.32 5.79
N LYS A 154 -2.19 -22.22 6.65
CA LYS A 154 -2.56 -23.64 6.67
C LYS A 154 -3.53 -23.85 7.80
N ASP A 155 -4.75 -24.28 7.47
CA ASP A 155 -5.73 -24.76 8.45
C ASP A 155 -5.88 -26.28 8.27
N GLY A 156 -5.22 -27.04 9.16
CA GLY A 156 -5.06 -28.47 8.97
C GLY A 156 -4.26 -28.80 7.72
N LEU A 157 -4.89 -29.49 6.78
CA LEU A 157 -4.31 -29.89 5.49
C LEU A 157 -4.69 -28.95 4.34
N THR A 158 -5.39 -27.85 4.63
CA THR A 158 -5.92 -26.94 3.61
C THR A 158 -5.13 -25.63 3.64
N PRO A 159 -4.18 -25.44 2.71
CA PRO A 159 -3.49 -24.17 2.58
C PRO A 159 -4.33 -23.16 1.80
N SER A 160 -4.15 -21.89 2.14
CA SER A 160 -4.63 -20.73 1.39
C SER A 160 -3.51 -19.68 1.36
N VAL A 161 -3.53 -18.79 0.38
CA VAL A 161 -2.53 -17.72 0.26
C VAL A 161 -3.20 -16.38 0.07
N ALA A 162 -2.62 -15.33 0.67
CA ALA A 162 -3.04 -13.95 0.47
C ALA A 162 -1.82 -13.03 0.38
N LEU A 163 -1.91 -12.00 -0.47
CA LEU A 163 -0.98 -10.89 -0.47
C LEU A 163 -1.17 -10.07 0.81
N ILE A 164 -0.06 -9.60 1.40
CA ILE A 164 -0.06 -8.84 2.66
C ILE A 164 0.57 -7.45 2.52
N VAL A 165 0.79 -7.01 1.28
CA VAL A 165 1.38 -5.72 0.92
C VAL A 165 0.39 -4.89 0.12
N ASP A 166 0.55 -3.57 0.19
CA ASP A 166 -0.33 -2.64 -0.50
C ASP A 166 -0.04 -2.61 -2.01
N ARG A 167 -1.03 -2.16 -2.78
CA ARG A 167 -0.87 -1.91 -4.21
C ARG A 167 -0.47 -0.46 -4.42
N LEU A 168 0.60 -0.24 -5.19
CA LEU A 168 0.89 1.07 -5.73
C LEU A 168 -0.05 1.31 -6.92
N VAL A 169 -0.96 2.26 -6.76
CA VAL A 169 -1.94 2.64 -7.80
C VAL A 169 -1.33 3.76 -8.65
N PRO A 170 -1.20 3.58 -9.98
CA PRO A 170 -0.76 4.66 -10.86
C PRO A 170 -1.63 5.90 -10.72
N GLU A 171 -1.03 7.08 -10.84
CA GLU A 171 -1.76 8.35 -10.70
C GLU A 171 -2.92 8.47 -11.71
N SER A 172 -2.74 7.96 -12.93
CA SER A 172 -3.81 7.91 -13.94
C SER A 172 -5.06 7.20 -13.43
N ASP A 173 -4.86 6.04 -12.80
CA ASP A 173 -5.95 5.20 -12.31
C ASP A 173 -6.54 5.78 -11.03
N PHE A 174 -5.69 6.39 -10.19
CA PHE A 174 -6.13 7.11 -9.00
C PHE A 174 -7.04 8.30 -9.36
N ARG A 175 -6.68 9.09 -10.37
CA ARG A 175 -7.50 10.23 -10.82
C ARG A 175 -8.89 9.80 -11.29
N ASP A 176 -8.97 8.69 -12.02
CA ASP A 176 -10.24 8.13 -12.50
C ASP A 176 -11.03 7.41 -11.39
N SER A 177 -10.40 7.10 -10.26
CA SER A 177 -11.06 6.51 -9.09
C SER A 177 -11.94 7.48 -8.31
N ILE A 178 -11.78 8.80 -8.55
CA ILE A 178 -12.54 9.84 -7.85
C ILE A 178 -13.95 9.92 -8.45
N ILE A 179 -14.93 9.51 -7.67
CA ILE A 179 -16.33 9.63 -8.03
C ILE A 179 -17.00 10.77 -7.26
N GLN A 180 -17.75 11.61 -7.97
CA GLN A 180 -18.67 12.55 -7.34
C GLN A 180 -19.91 11.80 -6.89
N VAL A 181 -20.31 12.02 -5.65
CA VAL A 181 -21.54 11.47 -5.05
C VAL A 181 -22.29 12.61 -4.37
N GLU A 182 -23.52 12.86 -4.79
CA GLU A 182 -24.45 13.76 -4.12
C GLU A 182 -25.28 12.94 -3.13
N GLU A 183 -25.07 13.10 -1.81
CA GLU A 183 -25.68 12.16 -0.85
C GLU A 183 -26.47 12.79 0.30
N VAL A 184 -26.49 14.11 0.48
CA VAL A 184 -27.29 14.69 1.56
C VAL A 184 -28.00 15.96 1.12
N THR A 185 -29.32 15.87 1.03
CA THR A 185 -30.17 17.08 0.99
C THR A 185 -30.25 17.64 2.40
N VAL A 186 -29.88 18.91 2.55
CA VAL A 186 -29.94 19.65 3.80
C VAL A 186 -31.18 20.51 3.75
N ASN A 187 -32.04 20.41 4.77
CA ASN A 187 -33.18 21.28 4.97
C ASN A 187 -33.29 21.57 6.47
N GLU A 188 -32.56 22.59 6.92
CA GLU A 188 -32.38 22.86 8.34
C GLU A 188 -32.81 24.27 8.71
N ASN A 189 -33.41 24.41 9.89
CA ASN A 189 -33.62 25.69 10.54
C ASN A 189 -32.60 25.82 11.67
N ILE A 190 -31.61 26.69 11.48
CA ILE A 190 -30.51 26.84 12.41
C ILE A 190 -30.81 27.98 13.36
N SER A 191 -30.98 27.66 14.65
CA SER A 191 -31.19 28.64 15.71
C SER A 191 -30.08 29.71 15.77
N PRO A 192 -30.38 30.91 16.29
CA PRO A 192 -29.37 31.95 16.49
C PRO A 192 -28.13 31.46 17.23
N LYS A 193 -26.95 31.94 16.84
CA LYS A 193 -25.65 31.62 17.50
C LYS A 193 -25.39 30.12 17.72
N SER A 194 -25.92 29.28 16.84
CA SER A 194 -25.88 27.82 16.97
C SER A 194 -25.21 27.17 15.76
N GLN A 195 -24.95 25.86 15.86
CA GLN A 195 -24.35 25.05 14.81
C GLN A 195 -25.15 23.79 14.57
N VAL A 196 -25.14 23.30 13.33
CA VAL A 196 -25.70 21.99 12.94
C VAL A 196 -24.59 21.15 12.29
N TYR A 197 -24.64 19.85 12.57
CA TYR A 197 -23.77 18.84 11.98
C TYR A 197 -24.57 18.05 10.94
N ILE A 198 -24.06 18.02 9.73
CA ILE A 198 -24.60 17.15 8.67
C ILE A 198 -23.69 15.94 8.59
N LEU A 199 -24.26 14.77 8.90
CA LEU A 199 -23.59 13.49 8.78
C LEU A 199 -23.56 13.06 7.31
N ILE A 200 -22.38 12.74 6.81
CA ILE A 200 -22.15 12.13 5.51
C ILE A 200 -21.71 10.69 5.79
N PRO A 201 -22.51 9.67 5.44
CA PRO A 201 -22.15 8.29 5.67
C PRO A 201 -20.94 7.89 4.83
N ALA A 202 -20.07 7.06 5.39
CA ALA A 202 -19.02 6.39 4.63
C ALA A 202 -19.63 5.46 3.58
N LYS A 203 -18.99 5.37 2.41
CA LYS A 203 -19.37 4.43 1.36
C LYS A 203 -18.41 3.23 1.39
N ALA A 204 -18.95 2.02 1.45
CA ALA A 204 -18.14 0.81 1.52
C ALA A 204 -17.21 0.68 0.29
N GLY A 205 -15.91 0.48 0.54
CA GLY A 205 -14.88 0.41 -0.51
C GLY A 205 -14.41 1.77 -1.05
N TYR A 206 -14.73 2.87 -0.37
CA TYR A 206 -14.28 4.21 -0.74
C TYR A 206 -13.79 4.99 0.49
N GLU A 207 -12.81 5.86 0.29
CA GLU A 207 -12.43 6.90 1.25
C GLU A 207 -12.97 8.26 0.80
N ILE A 208 -13.53 9.02 1.73
CA ILE A 208 -14.01 10.38 1.46
C ILE A 208 -12.79 11.30 1.35
N PHE A 209 -12.58 11.85 0.17
CA PHE A 209 -11.47 12.76 -0.11
C PHE A 209 -11.83 14.22 0.23
N SER A 210 -13.06 14.64 -0.08
CA SER A 210 -13.52 16.01 0.17
C SER A 210 -15.05 16.10 0.15
N CYS A 211 -15.62 17.10 0.85
CA CYS A 211 -17.03 17.46 0.74
C CYS A 211 -17.20 18.97 0.58
N VAL A 212 -18.18 19.37 -0.23
CA VAL A 212 -18.57 20.76 -0.45
C VAL A 212 -20.09 20.88 -0.27
N LEU A 213 -20.55 21.83 0.55
CA LEU A 213 -21.97 22.16 0.61
C LEU A 213 -22.32 23.14 -0.52
N LYS A 214 -23.27 22.75 -1.37
CA LYS A 214 -23.92 23.63 -2.34
C LYS A 214 -25.25 24.11 -1.76
N ILE A 215 -25.29 25.38 -1.36
CA ILE A 215 -26.52 26.04 -0.87
C ILE A 215 -27.40 26.36 -2.08
N THR A 216 -28.65 25.92 -2.06
CA THR A 216 -29.61 26.15 -3.15
C THR A 216 -30.53 27.33 -2.81
N GLU A 217 -31.01 27.41 -1.57
CA GLU A 217 -31.74 28.58 -1.07
C GLU A 217 -31.38 28.88 0.40
N ALA A 218 -31.40 30.16 0.76
CA ALA A 218 -31.21 30.61 2.14
C ALA A 218 -32.17 31.76 2.45
N THR A 219 -32.88 31.68 3.58
CA THR A 219 -33.74 32.75 4.07
C THR A 219 -33.00 33.57 5.14
N GLY A 220 -32.56 34.78 4.78
CA GLY A 220 -31.86 35.74 5.66
C GLY A 220 -30.45 36.14 5.18
N SER A 221 -29.83 37.16 5.80
CA SER A 221 -28.43 37.53 5.56
C SER A 221 -27.50 36.56 6.30
N ALA A 222 -27.08 35.48 5.64
CA ALA A 222 -26.26 34.44 6.25
C ALA A 222 -24.76 34.69 6.02
N ASN A 223 -24.01 34.94 7.09
CA ASN A 223 -22.57 34.68 7.14
C ASN A 223 -22.36 33.26 7.68
N ALA A 224 -22.61 32.25 6.84
CA ALA A 224 -22.36 30.86 7.18
C ALA A 224 -20.90 30.51 6.84
N MET A 225 -20.08 30.27 7.86
CA MET A 225 -18.74 29.71 7.66
C MET A 225 -18.84 28.19 7.58
N LEU A 226 -18.47 27.63 6.43
CA LEU A 226 -18.38 26.19 6.22
C LEU A 226 -16.99 25.73 6.66
N LEU A 227 -16.95 24.90 7.69
CA LEU A 227 -15.73 24.24 8.14
C LEU A 227 -15.97 22.74 8.06
N SER A 228 -15.46 22.10 7.02
CA SER A 228 -15.36 20.64 6.92
C SER A 228 -14.14 20.20 7.74
N GLN A 229 -14.34 19.38 8.75
CA GLN A 229 -13.25 18.74 9.47
C GLN A 229 -13.51 17.24 9.55
N PRO A 230 -12.55 16.38 9.16
CA PRO A 230 -12.66 14.96 9.42
C PRO A 230 -12.57 14.73 10.94
N MET A 231 -13.54 14.02 11.50
CA MET A 231 -13.47 13.49 12.85
C MET A 231 -13.62 11.97 12.75
N SER A 232 -12.51 11.25 12.82
CA SER A 232 -12.48 9.81 12.66
C SER A 232 -12.75 9.09 13.98
N SER A 233 -13.82 8.30 13.98
CA SER A 233 -13.81 7.01 14.67
C SER A 233 -14.47 5.90 13.83
N ASN A 234 -15.37 6.24 12.89
CA ASN A 234 -16.13 5.26 12.09
C ASN A 234 -16.14 5.54 10.56
N GLY A 235 -15.24 6.36 10.02
CA GLY A 235 -15.15 6.65 8.57
C GLY A 235 -16.20 7.63 8.01
N ASN A 236 -17.18 8.08 8.82
CA ASN A 236 -18.13 9.11 8.42
C ASN A 236 -17.48 10.51 8.43
N LEU A 237 -17.94 11.40 7.55
CA LEU A 237 -17.55 12.81 7.54
C LEU A 237 -18.68 13.67 8.10
N PHE A 238 -18.35 14.77 8.76
CA PHE A 238 -19.32 15.79 9.13
C PHE A 238 -18.96 17.12 8.48
N THR A 239 -19.96 17.76 7.88
CA THR A 239 -19.85 19.19 7.56
C THR A 239 -20.62 19.99 8.60
N ARG A 240 -20.00 21.08 9.06
CA ARG A 240 -20.55 21.94 10.11
C ARG A 240 -20.98 23.27 9.52
N ILE A 241 -22.22 23.65 9.82
CA ILE A 241 -22.78 24.95 9.43
C ILE A 241 -23.02 25.77 10.69
N TYR A 242 -22.52 27.01 10.68
CA TYR A 242 -22.72 27.97 11.77
C TYR A 242 -23.70 29.06 11.40
N ASN A 243 -24.68 29.30 12.27
CA ASN A 243 -25.46 30.52 12.25
C ASN A 243 -24.81 31.56 13.18
N THR A 244 -24.16 32.56 12.60
CA THR A 244 -23.51 33.65 13.32
C THR A 244 -24.46 34.82 13.64
N THR A 245 -25.70 34.77 13.17
CA THR A 245 -26.70 35.84 13.31
C THR A 245 -27.54 35.68 14.58
N ASP A 246 -28.32 36.71 14.89
CA ASP A 246 -29.28 36.73 16.01
C ASP A 246 -30.67 36.19 15.61
N ASN A 247 -30.85 35.81 14.33
CA ASN A 247 -32.11 35.30 13.79
C ASN A 247 -31.97 33.82 13.44
N THR A 248 -33.09 33.09 13.45
CA THR A 248 -33.12 31.74 12.86
C THR A 248 -32.91 31.84 11.35
N ILE A 249 -32.07 30.98 10.80
CA ILE A 249 -31.81 30.91 9.36
C ILE A 249 -32.37 29.59 8.84
N GLY A 250 -33.21 29.66 7.80
CA GLY A 250 -33.60 28.50 7.01
C GLY A 250 -32.61 28.28 5.88
N LEU A 251 -32.15 27.05 5.73
CA LEU A 251 -31.12 26.69 4.76
C LEU A 251 -31.52 25.41 4.03
N SER A 252 -31.60 25.49 2.71
CA SER A 252 -31.81 24.33 1.83
C SER A 252 -30.65 24.18 0.85
N GLY A 253 -30.18 22.96 0.66
CA GLY A 253 -29.06 22.69 -0.23
C GLY A 253 -28.69 21.22 -0.33
N THR A 254 -27.58 20.95 -1.00
CA THR A 254 -27.07 19.60 -1.20
C THR A 254 -25.60 19.57 -0.85
N VAL A 255 -25.18 18.57 -0.08
CA VAL A 255 -23.76 18.28 0.11
C VAL A 255 -23.28 17.41 -1.05
N ILE A 256 -22.28 17.90 -1.77
CA ILE A 256 -21.57 17.18 -2.81
C ILE A 256 -20.30 16.61 -2.19
N CYS A 257 -20.13 15.30 -2.26
CA CYS A 257 -18.99 14.59 -1.72
C CYS A 257 -18.19 13.95 -2.84
N TYR A 258 -16.87 14.00 -2.73
CA TYR A 258 -15.95 13.31 -3.62
C TYR A 258 -15.32 12.15 -2.88
N PHE A 259 -15.44 10.96 -3.44
CA PHE A 259 -14.95 9.71 -2.88
C PHE A 259 -13.86 9.15 -3.79
N ALA A 260 -12.73 8.74 -3.22
CA ALA A 260 -11.73 7.95 -3.91
C ALA A 260 -12.01 6.46 -3.64
N LYS A 261 -11.89 5.62 -4.67
CA LYS A 261 -12.05 4.17 -4.50
C LYS A 261 -10.78 3.59 -3.87
N LEU A 262 -10.95 2.75 -2.85
CA LEU A 262 -9.88 1.94 -2.26
C LEU A 262 -9.57 0.71 -3.10
#